data_AF-J5GMS7-F1
#
_entry.id   AF-J5GMS7-F1
#
_cell.length_a   1.000
_cell.length_b   1.000
_cell.length_c   1.000
_cell.angle_alpha   90.00
_cell.angle_beta   90.00
_cell.angle_gamma   90.00
#
_symmetry.space_group_name_H-M   'P 1'
#
loop_
_entity.id
_entity.type
_entity.pdbx_description
1 polymer ?
#
loop_
_entity_poly.entity_id
_entity_poly.type
_entity_poly.pdbx_seq_one_letter_code
_entity_poly.pdbx_strand_id
1 'polypeptide(L)'
;MSTSTETKTVTQTINYVYEDDNTPAAPEKKASLTFTREVKTDEVTKDVTPGAWAPSTGTFPEVVSPTIDGYTPDKAKVDAENVTADQADIKVTVKYKADKQKVTYTIIDDTTNTTLEDKQELTSGNSDTPLPNGTEAKYDSIVNAYLAQGYELVSKDQLPAKFDLDSSYDQNVVVHVKHGTSSSKENKAVSMTVRYHGAGDQTPADKVQTATWTRTVTTDKVTGSVVSTTDWTSDKANYDAVPSPVIPGYTVDIATVPSEVVTQENIVKDVHYTAQNTAQTQKVTYTVVDETTGQTLEKQVELTTGESGTVLPAAAKTKYDTVIASYLAQGYEVVSKDELPAQFDTDSSVDQNVVIRLKHETVSVEETKQVSMTVRYHGAGGQTPADKVQTATWTRTVTTDKVTGSVVSTTDWRSDKANYDAVPSPVIPGYTVDVAIVPSEVVTQENIVKDVHYTTVPVVPEVPNTPDTPVKPGAQTTPFTPEHPAHTLPRTGESQVGSSLVTLTGLGLLLSVLGLAGHQKKEDE
;
A
#
# COMPACT_ATOMS: atom_id res chain seq x y z
N MET A 1 118.03 -75.22 35.77
CA MET A 1 117.37 -73.90 35.84
C MET A 1 116.50 -73.81 34.61
N SER A 2 115.18 -73.78 34.80
CA SER A 2 114.23 -73.53 33.73
C SER A 2 113.80 -72.08 33.74
N THR A 3 113.54 -71.53 32.54
CA THR A 3 113.05 -70.16 32.34
C THR A 3 111.64 -70.24 31.79
N SER A 4 110.70 -69.54 32.43
CA SER A 4 109.37 -69.27 31.88
C SER A 4 109.17 -67.76 31.71
N THR A 5 108.22 -67.39 30.87
CA THR A 5 107.81 -65.99 30.69
C THR A 5 106.47 -65.79 31.33
N GLU A 6 106.37 -64.83 32.25
CA GLU A 6 105.09 -64.31 32.72
C GLU A 6 104.72 -63.08 31.90
N THR A 7 103.43 -62.97 31.60
CA THR A 7 102.86 -61.84 30.87
C THR A 7 101.75 -61.24 31.71
N LYS A 8 101.77 -59.91 31.88
CA LYS A 8 100.64 -59.14 32.38
C LYS A 8 100.22 -58.12 31.35
N THR A 9 98.93 -57.88 31.27
CA THR A 9 98.34 -56.90 30.38
C THR A 9 97.53 -55.95 31.23
N VAL A 10 97.81 -54.64 31.08
CA VAL A 10 96.95 -53.58 31.62
C VAL A 10 96.15 -53.03 30.45
N THR A 11 94.84 -52.91 30.61
CA THR A 11 93.92 -52.41 29.59
C THR A 11 93.29 -51.09 30.04
N GLN A 12 93.27 -50.10 29.15
CA GLN A 12 92.49 -48.89 29.29
C GLN A 12 91.23 -49.00 28.42
N THR A 13 90.07 -48.81 29.02
CA THR A 13 88.78 -48.71 28.34
C THR A 13 88.17 -47.33 28.56
N ILE A 14 88.00 -46.56 27.49
CA ILE A 14 87.32 -45.27 27.49
C ILE A 14 85.92 -45.48 26.91
N ASN A 15 84.90 -45.23 27.73
CA ASN A 15 83.49 -45.30 27.36
C ASN A 15 82.97 -43.91 27.07
N TYR A 16 82.30 -43.73 25.94
CA TYR A 16 81.64 -42.49 25.56
C TYR A 16 80.13 -42.70 25.69
N VAL A 17 79.48 -41.98 26.59
CA VAL A 17 78.06 -42.17 26.89
C VAL A 17 77.31 -40.84 26.94
N TYR A 18 76.02 -40.84 26.61
CA TYR A 18 75.17 -39.67 26.83
C TYR A 18 74.92 -39.45 28.32
N GLU A 19 74.89 -38.18 28.76
CA GLU A 19 74.79 -37.82 30.19
C GLU A 19 73.45 -38.24 30.82
N ASP A 20 72.38 -38.20 30.04
CA ASP A 20 70.99 -38.38 30.45
C ASP A 20 70.64 -39.85 30.76
N ASP A 21 71.02 -40.78 29.88
CA ASP A 21 70.63 -42.19 29.99
C ASP A 21 71.81 -43.18 30.05
N ASN A 22 73.04 -42.69 29.95
CA ASN A 22 74.28 -43.47 29.86
C ASN A 22 74.33 -44.48 28.70
N THR A 23 73.55 -44.28 27.64
CA THR A 23 73.65 -45.07 26.41
C THR A 23 74.92 -44.71 25.62
N PRO A 24 75.45 -45.61 24.77
CA PRO A 24 76.67 -45.34 24.02
C PRO A 24 76.51 -44.16 23.05
N ALA A 25 77.32 -43.12 23.24
CA ALA A 25 77.36 -41.94 22.36
C ALA A 25 78.35 -42.12 21.20
N ALA A 26 79.43 -42.86 21.43
CA ALA A 26 80.42 -43.24 20.42
C ALA A 26 81.03 -44.61 20.74
N PRO A 27 81.66 -45.31 19.77
CA PRO A 27 82.33 -46.58 20.02
C PRO A 27 83.38 -46.47 21.13
N GLU A 28 83.40 -47.44 22.05
CA GLU A 28 84.41 -47.48 23.11
C GLU A 28 85.84 -47.57 22.54
N LYS A 29 86.79 -46.90 23.21
CA LYS A 29 88.21 -46.99 22.87
C LYS A 29 88.90 -47.93 23.85
N LYS A 30 89.46 -49.02 23.33
CA LYS A 30 90.28 -49.96 24.11
C LYS A 30 91.73 -49.92 23.65
N ALA A 31 92.65 -49.86 24.60
CA ALA A 31 94.08 -49.99 24.38
C ALA A 31 94.67 -50.90 25.47
N SER A 32 95.68 -51.68 25.13
CA SER A 32 96.34 -52.59 26.07
C SER A 32 97.85 -52.41 25.99
N LEU A 33 98.50 -52.45 27.15
CA LEU A 33 99.96 -52.46 27.28
C LEU A 33 100.37 -53.78 27.91
N THR A 34 101.30 -54.47 27.26
CA THR A 34 101.77 -55.78 27.66
C THR A 34 103.15 -55.67 28.30
N PHE A 35 103.28 -56.30 29.46
CA PHE A 35 104.49 -56.37 30.25
C PHE A 35 104.91 -57.83 30.35
N THR A 36 106.20 -58.11 30.14
CA THR A 36 106.74 -59.47 30.29
C THR A 36 107.86 -59.48 31.32
N ARG A 37 107.98 -60.57 32.07
CA ARG A 37 109.16 -60.83 32.91
C ARG A 37 109.59 -62.28 32.77
N GLU A 38 110.90 -62.50 32.79
CA GLU A 38 111.43 -63.85 32.92
C GLU A 38 111.28 -64.32 34.36
N VAL A 39 110.90 -65.57 34.54
CA VAL A 39 110.85 -66.25 35.83
C VAL A 39 111.79 -67.44 35.77
N LYS A 40 112.78 -67.44 36.66
CA LYS A 40 113.75 -68.52 36.77
C LYS A 40 113.34 -69.45 37.90
N THR A 41 113.24 -70.74 37.58
CA THR A 41 112.90 -71.78 38.55
C THR A 41 114.08 -72.72 38.73
N ASP A 42 114.51 -72.88 39.98
CA ASP A 42 115.49 -73.89 40.33
C ASP A 42 114.83 -75.27 40.34
N GLU A 43 115.34 -76.18 39.51
CA GLU A 43 114.69 -77.47 39.27
C GLU A 43 114.87 -78.47 40.42
N VAL A 44 115.83 -78.22 41.32
CA VAL A 44 116.14 -79.06 42.49
C VAL A 44 115.37 -78.58 43.71
N THR A 45 115.39 -77.28 44.01
CA THR A 45 114.76 -76.69 45.21
C THR A 45 113.31 -76.25 45.01
N LYS A 46 112.90 -76.08 43.74
CA LYS A 46 111.61 -75.50 43.32
C LYS A 46 111.43 -74.02 43.66
N ASP A 47 112.49 -73.32 44.08
CA ASP A 47 112.46 -71.87 44.32
C ASP A 47 112.26 -71.09 43.01
N VAL A 48 111.41 -70.07 43.07
CA VAL A 48 111.01 -69.23 41.94
C VAL A 48 111.54 -67.82 42.15
N THR A 49 112.36 -67.34 41.22
CA THR A 49 112.90 -65.97 41.22
C THR A 49 112.36 -65.19 40.03
N PRO A 50 111.37 -64.30 40.22
CA PRO A 50 110.87 -63.44 39.15
C PRO A 50 111.88 -62.33 38.83
N GLY A 51 112.04 -62.05 37.53
CA GLY A 51 112.78 -60.89 37.02
C GLY A 51 111.97 -59.60 37.06
N ALA A 52 112.58 -58.50 36.60
CA ALA A 52 111.89 -57.22 36.45
C ALA A 52 110.95 -57.26 35.23
N TRP A 53 109.81 -56.57 35.34
CA TRP A 53 108.91 -56.34 34.21
C TRP A 53 109.60 -55.47 33.15
N ALA A 54 109.44 -55.86 31.88
CA ALA A 54 109.88 -55.12 30.71
C ALA A 54 108.67 -54.80 29.81
N PRO A 55 108.40 -53.51 29.50
CA PRO A 55 109.06 -52.33 30.08
C PRO A 55 108.74 -52.15 31.58
N SER A 56 109.49 -51.34 32.32
CA SER A 56 109.17 -51.07 33.75
C SER A 56 107.91 -50.21 33.93
N THR A 57 107.62 -49.37 32.94
CA THR A 57 106.42 -48.53 32.83
C THR A 57 105.95 -48.52 31.37
N GLY A 58 104.66 -48.35 31.15
CA GLY A 58 104.07 -48.03 29.85
C GLY A 58 103.21 -46.78 29.93
N THR A 59 102.90 -46.16 28.79
CA THR A 59 102.08 -44.95 28.73
C THR A 59 100.92 -45.18 27.79
N PHE A 60 99.70 -44.96 28.28
CA PHE A 60 98.55 -44.77 27.41
C PHE A 60 98.60 -43.34 26.87
N PRO A 61 98.60 -43.13 25.54
CA PRO A 61 98.61 -41.79 24.97
C PRO A 61 97.30 -41.06 25.27
N GLU A 62 97.34 -39.74 25.18
CA GLU A 62 96.14 -38.91 25.23
C GLU A 62 95.16 -39.31 24.13
N VAL A 63 93.87 -39.32 24.46
CA VAL A 63 92.78 -39.62 23.52
C VAL A 63 91.82 -38.44 23.50
N VAL A 64 91.72 -37.78 22.34
CA VAL A 64 90.70 -36.74 22.11
C VAL A 64 89.32 -37.38 22.05
N SER A 65 88.37 -36.82 22.78
CA SER A 65 86.98 -37.29 22.77
C SER A 65 86.35 -37.00 21.40
N PRO A 66 85.58 -37.94 20.81
CA PRO A 66 84.88 -37.71 19.55
C PRO A 66 84.01 -36.45 19.57
N THR A 67 83.94 -35.72 18.46
CA THR A 67 82.92 -34.69 18.28
C THR A 67 81.57 -35.36 17.98
N ILE A 68 80.51 -34.92 18.66
CA ILE A 68 79.15 -35.37 18.44
C ILE A 68 78.28 -34.12 18.26
N ASP A 69 77.62 -33.99 17.11
CA ASP A 69 76.79 -32.81 16.81
C ASP A 69 75.70 -32.63 17.88
N GLY A 70 75.59 -31.43 18.44
CA GLY A 70 74.62 -31.08 19.48
C GLY A 70 74.99 -31.56 20.88
N TYR A 71 76.21 -32.06 21.11
CA TYR A 71 76.65 -32.50 22.43
C TYR A 71 78.09 -32.07 22.76
N THR A 72 78.27 -31.57 23.97
CA THR A 72 79.57 -31.22 24.54
C THR A 72 80.05 -32.32 25.52
N PRO A 73 81.24 -32.92 25.32
CA PRO A 73 81.78 -33.88 26.28
C PRO A 73 82.26 -33.17 27.56
N ASP A 74 82.03 -33.80 28.72
CA ASP A 74 82.54 -33.34 30.02
C ASP A 74 84.08 -33.32 30.07
N LYS A 75 84.71 -34.14 29.23
CA LYS A 75 86.15 -34.21 29.01
C LYS A 75 86.42 -34.10 27.51
N ALA A 76 86.98 -32.98 27.05
CA ALA A 76 87.40 -32.82 25.65
C ALA A 76 88.48 -33.85 25.24
N LYS A 77 89.23 -34.36 26.22
CA LYS A 77 90.25 -35.39 26.04
C LYS A 77 90.43 -36.19 27.34
N VAL A 78 90.88 -37.42 27.20
CA VAL A 78 91.41 -38.24 28.29
C VAL A 78 92.92 -38.10 28.25
N ASP A 79 93.49 -37.52 29.30
CA ASP A 79 94.93 -37.26 29.40
C ASP A 79 95.75 -38.55 29.37
N ALA A 80 97.02 -38.44 28.96
CA ALA A 80 97.94 -39.56 28.96
C ALA A 80 98.19 -40.09 30.39
N GLU A 81 98.28 -41.41 30.54
CA GLU A 81 98.46 -42.06 31.85
C GLU A 81 99.62 -43.06 31.82
N ASN A 82 100.53 -42.94 32.77
CA ASN A 82 101.64 -43.88 32.96
C ASN A 82 101.20 -45.02 33.89
N VAL A 83 101.51 -46.25 33.50
CA VAL A 83 101.13 -47.46 34.22
C VAL A 83 102.30 -48.43 34.41
N THR A 84 102.20 -49.27 35.44
CA THR A 84 103.12 -50.39 35.68
C THR A 84 102.41 -51.73 35.46
N ALA A 85 103.16 -52.83 35.36
CA ALA A 85 102.60 -54.17 35.17
C ALA A 85 101.65 -54.65 36.28
N ASP A 86 101.70 -54.03 37.47
CA ASP A 86 100.87 -54.40 38.63
C ASP A 86 99.63 -53.49 38.78
N GLN A 87 99.45 -52.51 37.89
CA GLN A 87 98.29 -51.63 37.89
C GLN A 87 97.03 -52.39 37.42
N ALA A 88 95.89 -52.08 38.04
CA ALA A 88 94.59 -52.59 37.59
C ALA A 88 94.18 -51.95 36.26
N ASP A 89 93.28 -52.60 35.53
CA ASP A 89 92.69 -52.03 34.32
C ASP A 89 92.01 -50.69 34.60
N ILE A 90 92.17 -49.75 33.67
CA ILE A 90 91.66 -48.38 33.79
C ILE A 90 90.34 -48.28 33.03
N LYS A 91 89.31 -47.72 33.68
CA LYS A 91 88.04 -47.41 33.05
C LYS A 91 87.74 -45.92 33.16
N VAL A 92 87.74 -45.24 32.02
CA VAL A 92 87.34 -43.83 31.91
C VAL A 92 85.95 -43.78 31.29
N THR A 93 85.11 -42.87 31.80
CA THR A 93 83.81 -42.55 31.20
C THR A 93 83.79 -41.07 30.86
N VAL A 94 83.55 -40.77 29.59
CA VAL A 94 83.31 -39.43 29.06
C VAL A 94 81.81 -39.30 28.82
N LYS A 95 81.20 -38.29 29.42
CA LYS A 95 79.77 -38.02 29.34
C LYS A 95 79.50 -36.87 28.38
N TYR A 96 78.56 -37.08 27.46
CA TYR A 96 78.14 -36.07 26.50
C TYR A 96 76.87 -35.39 26.96
N LYS A 97 76.97 -34.09 27.21
CA LYS A 97 75.85 -33.23 27.61
C LYS A 97 75.25 -32.58 26.36
N ALA A 98 73.94 -32.71 26.18
CA ALA A 98 73.25 -32.04 25.09
C ALA A 98 73.41 -30.52 25.18
N ASP A 99 73.72 -29.90 24.06
CA ASP A 99 73.84 -28.46 23.93
C ASP A 99 72.48 -27.78 24.04
N LYS A 100 72.47 -26.52 24.48
CA LYS A 100 71.25 -25.71 24.54
C LYS A 100 70.99 -25.06 23.20
N GLN A 101 69.84 -25.37 22.61
CA GLN A 101 69.37 -24.86 21.33
C GLN A 101 68.21 -23.90 21.51
N LYS A 102 67.96 -23.09 20.48
CA LYS A 102 66.85 -22.13 20.43
C LYS A 102 66.10 -22.23 19.11
N VAL A 103 64.80 -21.98 19.20
CA VAL A 103 63.97 -21.62 18.06
C VAL A 103 63.60 -20.15 18.22
N THR A 104 63.80 -19.38 17.16
CA THR A 104 63.49 -17.96 17.06
C THR A 104 62.35 -17.74 16.06
N TYR A 105 61.73 -16.56 16.11
CA TYR A 105 60.73 -16.14 15.13
C TYR A 105 61.06 -14.76 14.54
N THR A 106 60.68 -14.56 13.27
CA THR A 106 60.75 -13.28 12.57
C THR A 106 59.35 -12.91 12.07
N ILE A 107 58.92 -11.66 12.27
CA ILE A 107 57.67 -11.13 11.73
C ILE A 107 57.99 -10.11 10.63
N ILE A 108 57.44 -10.31 9.44
CA ILE A 108 57.63 -9.45 8.27
C ILE A 108 56.29 -8.81 7.88
N ASP A 109 56.32 -7.50 7.65
CA ASP A 109 55.22 -6.74 7.07
C ASP A 109 55.41 -6.59 5.56
N ASP A 110 54.61 -7.33 4.79
CA ASP A 110 54.62 -7.32 3.33
C ASP A 110 54.06 -6.03 2.73
N THR A 111 53.25 -5.25 3.47
CA THR A 111 52.73 -3.97 2.97
C THR A 111 53.84 -2.94 2.87
N THR A 112 54.71 -2.88 3.88
CA THR A 112 55.83 -1.94 3.92
C THR A 112 57.16 -2.55 3.49
N ASN A 113 57.23 -3.88 3.29
CA ASN A 113 58.44 -4.67 3.09
C ASN A 113 59.47 -4.46 4.22
N THR A 114 59.01 -4.48 5.46
CA THR A 114 59.86 -4.28 6.65
C THR A 114 59.81 -5.47 7.60
N THR A 115 60.87 -5.66 8.38
CA THR A 115 60.91 -6.64 9.46
C THR A 115 60.45 -5.96 10.75
N LEU A 116 59.33 -6.42 11.31
CA LEU A 116 58.75 -5.89 12.55
C LEU A 116 59.45 -6.45 13.78
N GLU A 117 59.79 -7.74 13.75
CA GLU A 117 60.54 -8.45 14.78
C GLU A 117 61.55 -9.34 14.10
N ASP A 118 62.81 -9.30 14.54
CA ASP A 118 63.89 -10.10 13.97
C ASP A 118 64.43 -11.08 15.00
N LYS A 119 64.33 -12.38 14.67
CA LYS A 119 64.88 -13.53 15.41
C LYS A 119 64.66 -13.46 16.93
N GLN A 120 63.44 -13.12 17.34
CA GLN A 120 63.07 -13.10 18.75
C GLN A 120 62.96 -14.54 19.27
N GLU A 121 63.40 -14.80 20.51
CA GLU A 121 63.37 -16.16 21.07
C GLU A 121 61.93 -16.66 21.27
N LEU A 122 61.58 -17.73 20.56
CA LEU A 122 60.30 -18.41 20.72
C LEU A 122 60.37 -19.41 21.87
N THR A 123 61.38 -20.29 21.85
CA THR A 123 61.59 -21.34 22.85
C THR A 123 63.04 -21.81 22.85
N SER A 124 63.45 -22.51 23.90
CA SER A 124 64.78 -23.11 24.02
C SER A 124 64.73 -24.47 24.70
N GLY A 125 65.71 -25.33 24.43
CA GLY A 125 65.73 -26.72 24.89
C GLY A 125 67.07 -27.40 24.65
N ASN A 126 67.12 -28.71 24.89
CA ASN A 126 68.32 -29.51 24.59
C ASN A 126 68.27 -29.97 23.13
N SER A 127 69.44 -30.13 22.50
CA SER A 127 69.56 -30.76 21.19
C SER A 127 68.80 -32.08 21.08
N ASP A 128 68.23 -32.32 19.90
CA ASP A 128 67.45 -33.52 19.54
C ASP A 128 66.15 -33.75 20.33
N THR A 129 65.75 -32.83 21.22
CA THR A 129 64.51 -32.97 22.00
C THR A 129 63.30 -32.30 21.32
N PRO A 130 62.07 -32.84 21.47
CA PRO A 130 60.87 -32.20 20.95
C PRO A 130 60.65 -30.79 21.53
N LEU A 131 59.99 -29.92 20.76
CA LEU A 131 59.62 -28.59 21.29
C LEU A 131 58.64 -28.72 22.47
N PRO A 132 58.70 -27.83 23.47
CA PRO A 132 57.75 -27.83 24.58
C PRO A 132 56.28 -27.70 24.11
N ASN A 133 55.34 -28.43 24.72
CA ASN A 133 53.91 -28.49 24.33
C ASN A 133 53.19 -27.12 24.24
N GLY A 134 53.71 -26.06 24.87
CA GLY A 134 53.14 -24.70 24.80
C GLY A 134 53.67 -23.83 23.66
N THR A 135 54.64 -24.32 22.87
CA THR A 135 55.35 -23.51 21.87
C THR A 135 54.42 -23.06 20.73
N GLU A 136 53.57 -23.96 20.24
CA GLU A 136 52.60 -23.63 19.17
C GLU A 136 51.63 -22.54 19.64
N ALA A 137 51.07 -22.68 20.84
CA ALA A 137 50.13 -21.71 21.41
C ALA A 137 50.78 -20.33 21.62
N LYS A 138 52.06 -20.29 22.04
CA LYS A 138 52.83 -19.05 22.13
C LYS A 138 53.01 -18.41 20.75
N TYR A 139 53.36 -19.22 19.75
CA TYR A 139 53.55 -18.76 18.38
C TYR A 139 52.25 -18.20 17.77
N ASP A 140 51.12 -18.91 17.95
CA ASP A 140 49.79 -18.43 17.58
C ASP A 140 49.41 -17.12 18.29
N SER A 141 49.73 -17.00 19.58
CA SER A 141 49.45 -15.77 20.34
C SER A 141 50.20 -14.57 19.80
N ILE A 142 51.44 -14.76 19.32
CA ILE A 142 52.22 -13.70 18.68
C ILE A 142 51.53 -13.25 17.39
N VAL A 143 51.14 -14.19 16.53
CA VAL A 143 50.42 -13.86 15.28
C VAL A 143 49.10 -13.14 15.58
N ASN A 144 48.31 -13.66 16.53
CA ASN A 144 47.04 -13.06 16.92
C ASN A 144 47.19 -11.62 17.45
N ALA A 145 48.30 -11.29 18.10
CA ALA A 145 48.57 -9.92 18.55
C ALA A 145 48.71 -8.94 17.37
N TYR A 146 49.30 -9.35 16.24
CA TYR A 146 49.36 -8.54 15.03
C TYR A 146 48.01 -8.44 14.33
N LEU A 147 47.24 -9.54 14.28
CA LEU A 147 45.89 -9.52 13.72
C LEU A 147 44.97 -8.54 14.48
N ALA A 148 45.10 -8.49 15.81
CA ALA A 148 44.37 -7.54 16.65
C ALA A 148 44.77 -6.08 16.41
N GLN A 149 46.00 -5.83 15.94
CA GLN A 149 46.49 -4.49 15.56
C GLN A 149 46.07 -4.07 14.14
N GLY A 150 45.29 -4.89 13.44
CA GLY A 150 44.78 -4.56 12.11
C GLY A 150 45.55 -5.18 10.95
N TYR A 151 46.55 -6.02 11.22
CA TYR A 151 47.20 -6.83 10.20
C TYR A 151 46.31 -8.00 9.75
N GLU A 152 46.62 -8.54 8.57
CA GLU A 152 46.08 -9.79 8.01
C GLU A 152 47.24 -10.77 7.79
N LEU A 153 47.03 -12.04 8.14
CA LEU A 153 48.02 -13.09 7.96
C LEU A 153 48.21 -13.39 6.47
N VAL A 154 49.47 -13.39 6.01
CA VAL A 154 49.84 -13.79 4.64
C VAL A 154 50.39 -15.21 4.66
N SER A 155 51.36 -15.50 5.51
CA SER A 155 51.93 -16.85 5.69
C SER A 155 52.51 -17.04 7.09
N LYS A 156 52.59 -18.31 7.50
CA LYS A 156 53.15 -18.72 8.79
C LYS A 156 53.93 -20.02 8.58
N ASP A 157 55.23 -19.99 8.80
CA ASP A 157 56.07 -21.18 8.75
C ASP A 157 55.64 -22.21 9.81
N GLN A 158 55.83 -23.49 9.49
CA GLN A 158 55.57 -24.58 10.44
C GLN A 158 56.71 -24.68 11.45
N LEU A 159 56.38 -24.94 12.72
CA LEU A 159 57.40 -25.18 13.74
C LEU A 159 58.18 -26.48 13.46
N PRO A 160 59.49 -26.51 13.76
CA PRO A 160 60.25 -27.76 13.70
C PRO A 160 59.74 -28.73 14.77
N ALA A 161 59.82 -30.04 14.51
CA ALA A 161 59.37 -31.04 15.47
C ALA A 161 60.27 -31.13 16.73
N LYS A 162 61.56 -30.83 16.56
CA LYS A 162 62.61 -30.93 17.58
C LYS A 162 63.66 -29.84 17.39
N PHE A 163 64.39 -29.55 18.45
CA PHE A 163 65.63 -28.79 18.36
C PHE A 163 66.65 -29.56 17.51
N ASP A 164 67.41 -28.85 16.67
CA ASP A 164 68.44 -29.48 15.86
C ASP A 164 69.72 -29.78 16.68
N LEU A 165 70.77 -30.19 15.97
CA LEU A 165 72.06 -30.55 16.52
C LEU A 165 73.12 -29.46 16.24
N ASP A 166 72.73 -28.31 15.66
CA ASP A 166 73.68 -27.28 15.23
C ASP A 166 73.77 -26.14 16.23
N SER A 167 74.64 -26.30 17.21
CA SER A 167 74.90 -25.29 18.24
C SER A 167 75.49 -23.97 17.73
N SER A 168 75.77 -23.85 16.42
CA SER A 168 76.26 -22.62 15.80
C SER A 168 75.17 -21.76 15.14
N TYR A 169 73.96 -22.30 14.96
CA TYR A 169 72.85 -21.58 14.34
C TYR A 169 71.52 -21.84 15.06
N ASP A 170 70.83 -20.78 15.43
CA ASP A 170 69.46 -20.89 15.93
C ASP A 170 68.49 -21.18 14.77
N GLN A 171 67.56 -22.12 14.99
CA GLN A 171 66.44 -22.33 14.09
C GLN A 171 65.54 -21.09 14.06
N ASN A 172 65.01 -20.71 12.91
CA ASN A 172 64.11 -19.55 12.77
C ASN A 172 62.88 -19.90 11.94
N VAL A 173 61.71 -19.44 12.39
CA VAL A 173 60.44 -19.51 11.65
C VAL A 173 59.94 -18.11 11.31
N VAL A 174 59.37 -17.94 10.11
CA VAL A 174 58.94 -16.63 9.62
C VAL A 174 57.41 -16.56 9.54
N VAL A 175 56.87 -15.41 9.93
CA VAL A 175 55.46 -15.05 9.70
C VAL A 175 55.43 -13.82 8.82
N HIS A 176 54.68 -13.90 7.71
CA HIS A 176 54.36 -12.75 6.90
C HIS A 176 52.95 -12.27 7.23
N VAL A 177 52.83 -10.97 7.48
CA VAL A 177 51.58 -10.25 7.66
C VAL A 177 51.53 -9.07 6.70
N LYS A 178 50.34 -8.55 6.44
CA LYS A 178 50.14 -7.31 5.66
C LYS A 178 49.12 -6.44 6.36
N HIS A 179 49.05 -5.16 6.04
CA HIS A 179 48.01 -4.28 6.58
C HIS A 179 46.63 -4.71 6.08
N GLY A 180 45.69 -4.89 7.00
CA GLY A 180 44.28 -5.04 6.67
C GLY A 180 43.66 -3.70 6.29
N THR A 181 42.53 -3.74 5.59
CA THR A 181 41.80 -2.52 5.19
C THR A 181 40.38 -2.51 5.76
N SER A 182 39.82 -1.32 5.91
CA SER A 182 38.41 -1.09 6.27
C SER A 182 37.82 -0.03 5.35
N SER A 183 36.51 -0.07 5.14
CA SER A 183 35.80 0.91 4.32
C SER A 183 34.69 1.60 5.09
N SER A 184 34.52 2.89 4.84
CA SER A 184 33.44 3.72 5.39
C SER A 184 32.85 4.63 4.32
N LYS A 185 31.66 5.17 4.57
CA LYS A 185 30.99 6.08 3.64
C LYS A 185 31.08 7.52 4.16
N GLU A 186 31.47 8.43 3.28
CA GLU A 186 31.34 9.88 3.50
C GLU A 186 30.17 10.42 2.69
N ASN A 187 29.44 11.36 3.29
CA ASN A 187 28.28 12.00 2.68
C ASN A 187 28.48 13.52 2.63
N LYS A 188 28.11 14.14 1.51
CA LYS A 188 28.05 15.59 1.33
C LYS A 188 26.66 15.96 0.80
N ALA A 189 25.92 16.77 1.55
CA ALA A 189 24.64 17.30 1.10
C ALA A 189 24.83 18.60 0.31
N VAL A 190 24.08 18.73 -0.77
CA VAL A 190 24.01 19.93 -1.63
C VAL A 190 22.54 20.23 -1.94
N SER A 191 22.24 21.44 -2.39
CA SER A 191 20.87 21.89 -2.62
C SER A 191 20.71 22.80 -3.82
N MET A 192 19.52 22.78 -4.42
CA MET A 192 19.01 23.84 -5.28
C MET A 192 17.91 24.60 -4.53
N THR A 193 18.07 25.91 -4.39
CA THR A 193 17.09 26.80 -3.77
C THR A 193 16.50 27.73 -4.81
N VAL A 194 15.17 27.67 -4.99
CA VAL A 194 14.41 28.65 -5.76
C VAL A 194 13.88 29.70 -4.79
N ARG A 195 14.32 30.95 -4.95
CA ARG A 195 13.91 32.09 -4.15
C ARG A 195 12.92 32.95 -4.91
N TYR A 196 11.87 33.37 -4.23
CA TYR A 196 10.82 34.21 -4.83
C TYR A 196 10.86 35.62 -4.25
N HIS A 197 10.63 36.62 -5.10
CA HIS A 197 10.67 38.04 -4.72
C HIS A 197 9.53 38.82 -5.37
N GLY A 198 9.18 39.99 -4.83
CA GLY A 198 8.43 41.02 -5.55
C GLY A 198 6.90 41.05 -5.39
N ALA A 199 6.28 40.12 -4.66
CA ALA A 199 4.82 40.10 -4.40
C ALA A 199 4.42 40.58 -2.99
N GLY A 200 5.30 41.35 -2.31
CA GLY A 200 5.04 41.85 -0.96
C GLY A 200 4.72 40.70 0.02
N ASP A 201 3.67 40.85 0.81
CA ASP A 201 3.20 39.83 1.76
C ASP A 201 2.69 38.54 1.09
N GLN A 202 2.43 38.56 -0.22
CA GLN A 202 2.03 37.38 -1.00
C GLN A 202 3.22 36.63 -1.61
N THR A 203 4.46 37.08 -1.37
CA THR A 203 5.66 36.42 -1.89
C THR A 203 5.76 34.99 -1.35
N PRO A 204 5.84 33.96 -2.23
CA PRO A 204 5.93 32.58 -1.79
C PRO A 204 7.21 32.30 -1.00
N ALA A 205 7.16 31.31 -0.12
CA ALA A 205 8.36 30.80 0.55
C ALA A 205 9.30 30.09 -0.45
N ASP A 206 10.60 30.16 -0.18
CA ASP A 206 11.63 29.48 -0.96
C ASP A 206 11.34 27.98 -1.09
N LYS A 207 11.67 27.43 -2.26
CA LYS A 207 11.59 26.00 -2.53
C LYS A 207 13.00 25.41 -2.59
N VAL A 208 13.28 24.48 -1.69
CA VAL A 208 14.60 23.84 -1.58
C VAL A 208 14.47 22.36 -1.97
N GLN A 209 15.35 21.92 -2.87
CA GLN A 209 15.56 20.52 -3.18
C GLN A 209 16.99 20.12 -2.78
N THR A 210 17.16 18.98 -2.12
CA THR A 210 18.48 18.49 -1.66
C THR A 210 18.90 17.26 -2.44
N ALA A 211 20.20 17.12 -2.70
CA ALA A 211 20.82 15.90 -3.19
C ALA A 211 21.97 15.50 -2.26
N THR A 212 22.25 14.20 -2.18
CA THR A 212 23.30 13.64 -1.35
C THR A 212 24.36 12.98 -2.22
N TRP A 213 25.57 13.53 -2.17
CA TRP A 213 26.74 12.87 -2.73
C TRP A 213 27.32 11.90 -1.71
N THR A 214 27.66 10.69 -2.14
CA THR A 214 28.30 9.65 -1.34
C THR A 214 29.60 9.20 -2.00
N ARG A 215 30.63 8.94 -1.20
CA ARG A 215 31.81 8.20 -1.65
C ARG A 215 32.24 7.18 -0.61
N THR A 216 32.97 6.16 -1.04
CA THR A 216 33.58 5.18 -0.13
C THR A 216 35.04 5.55 0.08
N VAL A 217 35.45 5.60 1.35
CA VAL A 217 36.84 5.81 1.77
C VAL A 217 37.35 4.50 2.33
N THR A 218 38.46 4.01 1.78
CA THR A 218 39.16 2.82 2.27
C THR A 218 40.38 3.27 3.06
N THR A 219 40.48 2.79 4.29
CA THR A 219 41.52 3.17 5.25
C THR A 219 42.31 1.94 5.67
N ASP A 220 43.61 2.13 5.81
CA ASP A 220 44.56 1.18 6.35
C ASP A 220 44.33 0.99 7.86
N LYS A 221 44.12 -0.25 8.30
CA LYS A 221 43.78 -0.53 9.71
C LYS A 221 44.95 -0.34 10.68
N VAL A 222 46.19 -0.39 10.20
CA VAL A 222 47.39 -0.27 11.03
C VAL A 222 47.78 1.20 11.19
N THR A 223 47.80 1.95 10.09
CA THR A 223 48.25 3.35 10.06
C THR A 223 47.11 4.36 10.22
N GLY A 224 45.86 3.95 9.98
CA GLY A 224 44.71 4.86 9.92
C GLY A 224 44.69 5.79 8.70
N SER A 225 45.62 5.60 7.75
CA SER A 225 45.73 6.44 6.56
C SER A 225 44.77 6.01 5.45
N VAL A 226 44.30 6.97 4.65
CA VAL A 226 43.46 6.67 3.48
C VAL A 226 44.29 5.97 2.41
N VAL A 227 43.86 4.78 2.01
CA VAL A 227 44.45 3.97 0.94
C VAL A 227 43.85 4.36 -0.40
N SER A 228 42.53 4.51 -0.46
CA SER A 228 41.82 4.86 -1.68
C SER A 228 40.47 5.49 -1.39
N THR A 229 39.96 6.24 -2.36
CA THR A 229 38.60 6.78 -2.35
C THR A 229 37.93 6.47 -3.67
N THR A 230 36.65 6.16 -3.66
CA THR A 230 35.85 6.16 -4.89
C THR A 230 35.52 7.58 -5.31
N ASP A 231 35.16 7.75 -6.58
CA ASP A 231 34.53 8.99 -7.03
C ASP A 231 33.22 9.23 -6.28
N TRP A 232 32.86 10.51 -6.14
CA TRP A 232 31.58 10.90 -5.57
C TRP A 232 30.45 10.53 -6.52
N THR A 233 29.40 9.93 -5.96
CA THR A 233 28.15 9.63 -6.68
C THR A 233 26.97 10.31 -6.02
N SER A 234 26.12 10.95 -6.82
CA SER A 234 24.90 11.58 -6.33
C SER A 234 23.77 10.55 -6.24
N ASP A 235 22.88 10.72 -5.27
CA ASP A 235 21.63 9.96 -5.13
C ASP A 235 20.63 10.23 -6.28
N LYS A 236 20.79 11.34 -7.01
CA LYS A 236 20.03 11.67 -8.21
C LYS A 236 20.82 12.50 -9.21
N ALA A 237 20.43 12.40 -10.48
CA ALA A 237 21.09 13.09 -11.59
C ALA A 237 20.67 14.56 -11.72
N ASN A 238 19.40 14.88 -11.46
CA ASN A 238 18.85 16.22 -11.61
C ASN A 238 17.97 16.61 -10.42
N TYR A 239 17.84 17.91 -10.18
CA TYR A 239 16.75 18.51 -9.44
C TYR A 239 15.53 18.64 -10.36
N ASP A 240 14.34 18.49 -9.78
CA ASP A 240 13.09 18.57 -10.52
C ASP A 240 12.80 20.01 -10.93
N ALA A 241 12.08 20.19 -12.04
CA ALA A 241 11.59 21.51 -12.43
C ALA A 241 10.60 22.03 -11.37
N VAL A 242 10.65 23.33 -11.08
CA VAL A 242 9.81 23.96 -10.05
C VAL A 242 8.89 24.99 -10.72
N PRO A 243 7.59 24.69 -10.86
CA PRO A 243 6.61 25.68 -11.28
C PRO A 243 6.51 26.82 -10.26
N SER A 244 6.50 28.06 -10.74
CA SER A 244 6.29 29.24 -9.91
C SER A 244 4.80 29.37 -9.57
N PRO A 245 4.43 29.61 -8.31
CA PRO A 245 3.03 29.84 -7.93
C PRO A 245 2.36 30.96 -8.72
N VAL A 246 1.11 30.76 -9.12
CA VAL A 246 0.31 31.83 -9.74
C VAL A 246 -0.22 32.72 -8.62
N ILE A 247 0.06 34.03 -8.71
CA ILE A 247 -0.42 35.03 -7.75
C ILE A 247 -1.33 36.00 -8.53
N PRO A 248 -2.63 36.11 -8.20
CA PRO A 248 -3.54 37.04 -8.86
C PRO A 248 -3.02 38.48 -8.81
N GLY A 249 -3.07 39.18 -9.94
CA GLY A 249 -2.55 40.55 -10.06
C GLY A 249 -1.03 40.67 -10.24
N TYR A 250 -0.30 39.55 -10.36
CA TYR A 250 1.15 39.55 -10.64
C TYR A 250 1.49 38.69 -11.85
N THR A 251 2.50 39.13 -12.60
CA THR A 251 3.20 38.30 -13.59
C THR A 251 4.55 37.86 -13.05
N VAL A 252 4.93 36.63 -13.33
CA VAL A 252 6.23 36.07 -12.96
C VAL A 252 7.18 36.08 -14.15
N ASP A 253 8.45 36.42 -13.94
CA ASP A 253 9.49 36.41 -14.98
C ASP A 253 9.85 34.99 -15.45
N ILE A 254 9.84 34.01 -14.54
CA ILE A 254 10.12 32.60 -14.78
C ILE A 254 8.92 31.77 -14.33
N ALA A 255 8.08 31.35 -15.28
CA ALA A 255 6.89 30.53 -14.99
C ALA A 255 7.23 29.15 -14.41
N THR A 256 8.34 28.55 -14.86
CA THR A 256 8.87 27.29 -14.34
C THR A 256 10.39 27.35 -14.36
N VAL A 257 11.00 27.18 -13.19
CA VAL A 257 12.46 26.96 -13.11
C VAL A 257 12.74 25.57 -13.69
N PRO A 258 13.56 25.45 -14.74
CA PRO A 258 13.79 24.18 -15.40
C PRO A 258 14.52 23.19 -14.49
N SER A 259 14.47 21.91 -14.86
CA SER A 259 15.29 20.87 -14.21
C SER A 259 16.77 21.19 -14.38
N GLU A 260 17.55 21.00 -13.32
CA GLU A 260 18.98 21.33 -13.27
C GLU A 260 19.79 20.10 -12.86
N VAL A 261 20.94 19.91 -13.50
CA VAL A 261 21.84 18.81 -13.16
C VAL A 261 22.38 18.99 -11.75
N VAL A 262 22.40 17.92 -10.97
CA VAL A 262 23.02 17.95 -9.64
C VAL A 262 24.53 18.10 -9.80
N THR A 263 25.09 19.12 -9.17
CA THR A 263 26.54 19.33 -9.03
C THR A 263 26.94 19.17 -7.56
N GLN A 264 28.24 19.19 -7.27
CA GLN A 264 28.73 19.17 -5.89
C GLN A 264 28.65 20.54 -5.19
N GLU A 265 28.01 21.53 -5.80
CA GLU A 265 27.81 22.87 -5.27
C GLU A 265 26.32 23.18 -5.08
N ASN A 266 26.04 24.12 -4.18
CA ASN A 266 24.69 24.64 -4.01
C ASN A 266 24.33 25.56 -5.19
N ILE A 267 23.10 25.44 -5.66
CA ILE A 267 22.54 26.24 -6.76
C ILE A 267 21.46 27.14 -6.18
N VAL A 268 21.43 28.40 -6.62
CA VAL A 268 20.36 29.34 -6.29
C VAL A 268 19.75 29.87 -7.58
N LYS A 269 18.42 29.90 -7.64
CA LYS A 269 17.64 30.45 -8.75
C LYS A 269 16.68 31.49 -8.18
N ASP A 270 16.71 32.70 -8.70
CA ASP A 270 15.83 33.78 -8.28
C ASP A 270 14.69 33.98 -9.29
N VAL A 271 13.48 34.14 -8.77
CA VAL A 271 12.24 34.33 -9.51
C VAL A 271 11.56 35.59 -8.98
N HIS A 272 11.16 36.50 -9.87
CA HIS A 272 10.57 37.79 -9.51
C HIS A 272 9.14 37.93 -10.02
N TYR A 273 8.26 38.34 -9.12
CA TYR A 273 6.90 38.77 -9.44
C TYR A 273 6.86 40.28 -9.67
N THR A 274 6.11 40.70 -10.67
CA THR A 274 5.83 42.10 -11.00
C THR A 274 4.33 42.32 -11.00
N ALA A 275 3.85 43.34 -10.29
CA ALA A 275 2.42 43.68 -10.24
C ALA A 275 1.91 44.09 -11.63
N GLN A 276 0.81 43.51 -12.07
CA GLN A 276 0.08 43.95 -13.25
C GLN A 276 -0.82 45.14 -12.90
N ASN A 277 -0.38 46.35 -13.24
CA ASN A 277 -1.15 47.59 -13.07
C ASN A 277 -2.19 47.83 -14.18
N THR A 278 -2.76 46.79 -14.79
CA THR A 278 -3.85 46.89 -15.77
C THR A 278 -5.16 46.41 -15.16
N ALA A 279 -6.21 47.23 -15.27
CA ALA A 279 -7.57 46.87 -14.84
C ALA A 279 -7.96 45.52 -15.45
N GLN A 280 -8.22 44.53 -14.59
CA GLN A 280 -8.68 43.21 -15.01
C GLN A 280 -10.20 43.25 -15.12
N THR A 281 -10.74 43.01 -16.32
CA THR A 281 -12.18 42.89 -16.54
C THR A 281 -12.62 41.47 -16.16
N GLN A 282 -13.56 41.38 -15.22
CA GLN A 282 -14.20 40.17 -14.74
C GLN A 282 -15.62 40.03 -15.30
N LYS A 283 -16.17 38.82 -15.20
CA LYS A 283 -17.50 38.47 -15.73
C LYS A 283 -18.29 37.62 -14.74
N VAL A 284 -19.57 37.96 -14.58
CA VAL A 284 -20.55 37.16 -13.85
C VAL A 284 -21.54 36.58 -14.85
N THR A 285 -21.84 35.30 -14.72
CA THR A 285 -22.76 34.54 -15.57
C THR A 285 -23.90 33.92 -14.76
N TYR A 286 -24.98 33.50 -15.42
CA TYR A 286 -26.05 32.73 -14.79
C TYR A 286 -26.37 31.45 -15.55
N THR A 287 -26.92 30.47 -14.83
CA THR A 287 -27.37 29.18 -15.37
C THR A 287 -28.79 28.90 -14.89
N VAL A 288 -29.67 28.46 -15.79
CA VAL A 288 -31.06 28.09 -15.47
C VAL A 288 -31.26 26.60 -15.66
N VAL A 289 -31.76 25.92 -14.64
CA VAL A 289 -31.99 24.48 -14.61
C VAL A 289 -33.46 24.21 -14.37
N ASP A 290 -34.06 23.37 -15.22
CA ASP A 290 -35.37 22.78 -15.01
C ASP A 290 -35.21 21.44 -14.26
N GLU A 291 -35.67 21.39 -13.02
CA GLU A 291 -35.64 20.21 -12.16
C GLU A 291 -36.76 19.21 -12.48
N THR A 292 -37.82 19.60 -13.19
CA THR A 292 -38.85 18.66 -13.62
C THR A 292 -38.33 17.71 -14.70
N THR A 293 -37.52 18.21 -15.64
CA THR A 293 -36.92 17.39 -16.70
C THR A 293 -35.43 17.06 -16.46
N GLY A 294 -34.77 17.77 -15.54
CA GLY A 294 -33.33 17.68 -15.31
C GLY A 294 -32.47 18.43 -16.35
N GLN A 295 -33.09 19.21 -17.24
CA GLN A 295 -32.39 19.93 -18.31
C GLN A 295 -31.82 21.27 -17.85
N THR A 296 -30.66 21.64 -18.42
CA THR A 296 -30.14 23.01 -18.34
C THR A 296 -30.73 23.82 -19.48
N LEU A 297 -31.56 24.80 -19.16
CA LEU A 297 -32.25 25.65 -20.14
C LEU A 297 -31.32 26.74 -20.67
N GLU A 298 -30.51 27.32 -19.79
CA GLU A 298 -29.49 28.32 -20.13
C GLU A 298 -28.21 27.99 -19.36
N LYS A 299 -27.05 28.02 -20.04
CA LYS A 299 -25.77 27.63 -19.44
C LYS A 299 -24.77 28.78 -19.49
N GLN A 300 -24.36 29.27 -18.32
CA GLN A 300 -23.36 30.33 -18.14
C GLN A 300 -23.55 31.53 -19.09
N VAL A 301 -24.79 32.01 -19.18
CA VAL A 301 -25.11 33.19 -19.97
C VAL A 301 -24.60 34.43 -19.24
N GLU A 302 -23.98 35.36 -19.98
CA GLU A 302 -23.42 36.57 -19.39
C GLU A 302 -24.50 37.39 -18.67
N LEU A 303 -24.28 37.63 -17.37
CA LEU A 303 -25.10 38.53 -16.58
C LEU A 303 -24.55 39.95 -16.66
N THR A 304 -23.25 40.13 -16.41
CA THR A 304 -22.55 41.43 -16.42
C THR A 304 -21.03 41.26 -16.48
N THR A 305 -20.32 42.33 -16.86
CA THR A 305 -18.85 42.45 -16.84
C THR A 305 -18.45 43.74 -16.14
N GLY A 306 -17.25 43.78 -15.56
CA GLY A 306 -16.75 44.95 -14.83
C GLY A 306 -15.34 44.76 -14.28
N GLU A 307 -14.78 45.78 -13.65
CA GLU A 307 -13.40 45.68 -13.11
C GLU A 307 -13.36 44.79 -11.85
N SER A 308 -12.27 44.04 -11.72
CA SER A 308 -11.93 43.21 -10.57
C SER A 308 -12.09 43.95 -9.24
N GLY A 309 -12.79 43.33 -8.28
CA GLY A 309 -13.05 43.90 -6.95
C GLY A 309 -14.10 45.02 -6.90
N THR A 310 -14.72 45.41 -8.02
CA THR A 310 -15.79 46.43 -8.02
C THR A 310 -17.17 45.85 -7.74
N VAL A 311 -18.07 46.64 -7.17
CA VAL A 311 -19.45 46.23 -6.84
C VAL A 311 -20.25 45.94 -8.12
N LEU A 312 -21.08 44.90 -8.12
CA LEU A 312 -21.93 44.57 -9.26
C LEU A 312 -22.89 45.73 -9.58
N PRO A 313 -23.04 46.13 -10.86
CA PRO A 313 -23.96 47.20 -11.23
C PRO A 313 -25.40 46.78 -10.97
N ALA A 314 -26.26 47.74 -10.59
CA ALA A 314 -27.69 47.48 -10.33
C ALA A 314 -28.41 46.83 -11.54
N ALA A 315 -27.94 47.11 -12.76
CA ALA A 315 -28.44 46.49 -13.98
C ALA A 315 -28.29 44.94 -14.01
N ALA A 316 -27.27 44.39 -13.34
CA ALA A 316 -27.08 42.95 -13.22
C ALA A 316 -28.22 42.31 -12.42
N LYS A 317 -28.62 42.95 -11.32
CA LYS A 317 -29.77 42.50 -10.51
C LYS A 317 -31.06 42.55 -11.33
N THR A 318 -31.31 43.65 -12.04
CA THR A 318 -32.51 43.79 -12.89
C THR A 318 -32.57 42.70 -13.96
N LYS A 319 -31.45 42.39 -14.61
CA LYS A 319 -31.37 41.32 -15.62
C LYS A 319 -31.67 39.96 -14.99
N TYR A 320 -31.09 39.64 -13.84
CA TYR A 320 -31.31 38.39 -13.13
C TYR A 320 -32.79 38.20 -12.72
N ASP A 321 -33.41 39.24 -12.14
CA ASP A 321 -34.83 39.21 -11.78
C ASP A 321 -35.74 39.06 -13.02
N THR A 322 -35.37 39.67 -14.15
CA THR A 322 -36.12 39.59 -15.41
C THR A 322 -36.12 38.18 -15.99
N VAL A 323 -34.97 37.49 -15.96
CA VAL A 323 -34.87 36.09 -16.40
C VAL A 323 -35.84 35.22 -15.59
N ILE A 324 -35.83 35.35 -14.26
CA ILE A 324 -36.74 34.60 -13.38
C ILE A 324 -38.21 34.89 -13.73
N ALA A 325 -38.58 36.16 -13.87
CA ALA A 325 -39.94 36.55 -14.21
C ALA A 325 -40.41 35.98 -15.55
N SER A 326 -39.52 35.90 -16.55
CA SER A 326 -39.83 35.33 -17.86
C SER A 326 -40.18 33.84 -17.81
N TYR A 327 -39.50 33.07 -16.95
CA TYR A 327 -39.79 31.65 -16.76
C TYR A 327 -41.06 31.42 -15.94
N LEU A 328 -41.30 32.24 -14.91
CA LEU A 328 -42.56 32.20 -14.16
C LEU A 328 -43.79 32.41 -15.08
N ALA A 329 -43.69 33.33 -16.04
CA ALA A 329 -44.74 33.57 -17.03
C ALA A 329 -44.98 32.38 -17.99
N GLN A 330 -44.00 31.50 -18.15
CA GLN A 330 -44.07 30.28 -18.97
C GLN A 330 -44.63 29.07 -18.22
N GLY A 331 -45.06 29.23 -16.97
CA GLY A 331 -45.63 28.15 -16.15
C GLY A 331 -44.60 27.39 -15.31
N TYR A 332 -43.40 27.96 -15.11
CA TYR A 332 -42.44 27.45 -14.13
C TYR A 332 -42.68 28.06 -12.74
N GLU A 333 -42.21 27.36 -11.72
CA GLU A 333 -42.13 27.80 -10.33
C GLU A 333 -40.65 27.77 -9.89
N VAL A 334 -40.19 28.80 -9.17
CA VAL A 334 -38.81 28.83 -8.65
C VAL A 334 -38.68 27.85 -7.49
N VAL A 335 -37.76 26.89 -7.63
CA VAL A 335 -37.38 25.97 -6.56
C VAL A 335 -36.30 26.60 -5.69
N SER A 336 -35.25 27.13 -6.31
CA SER A 336 -34.20 27.88 -5.62
C SER A 336 -33.47 28.82 -6.57
N LYS A 337 -32.77 29.80 -6.01
CA LYS A 337 -31.89 30.69 -6.75
C LYS A 337 -30.72 31.12 -5.88
N ASP A 338 -29.54 31.22 -6.48
CA ASP A 338 -28.37 31.73 -5.80
C ASP A 338 -28.48 33.24 -5.57
N GLU A 339 -27.79 33.74 -4.54
CA GLU A 339 -27.63 35.18 -4.36
C GLU A 339 -26.54 35.72 -5.30
N LEU A 340 -26.74 36.93 -5.81
CA LEU A 340 -25.72 37.60 -6.61
C LEU A 340 -24.53 37.97 -5.72
N PRO A 341 -23.28 37.82 -6.20
CA PRO A 341 -22.11 38.27 -5.45
C PRO A 341 -22.15 39.79 -5.29
N ALA A 342 -21.60 40.30 -4.18
CA ALA A 342 -21.56 41.75 -3.93
C ALA A 342 -20.61 42.48 -4.90
N GLN A 343 -19.54 41.82 -5.32
CA GLN A 343 -18.48 42.40 -6.16
C GLN A 343 -17.94 41.35 -7.15
N PHE A 344 -17.33 41.84 -8.22
CA PHE A 344 -16.49 41.02 -9.09
C PHE A 344 -15.32 40.46 -8.27
N ASP A 345 -14.99 39.18 -8.45
CA ASP A 345 -13.82 38.60 -7.79
C ASP A 345 -12.51 39.11 -8.39
N THR A 346 -11.40 38.52 -7.97
CA THR A 346 -10.06 38.87 -8.47
C THR A 346 -9.43 37.74 -9.27
N ASP A 347 -10.18 36.70 -9.61
CA ASP A 347 -9.67 35.50 -10.26
C ASP A 347 -9.98 35.54 -11.76
N SER A 348 -9.04 36.04 -12.56
CA SER A 348 -9.20 36.10 -14.02
C SER A 348 -9.18 34.73 -14.71
N SER A 349 -8.97 33.63 -13.98
CA SER A 349 -8.94 32.28 -14.56
C SER A 349 -10.31 31.61 -14.60
N VAL A 350 -11.29 32.10 -13.84
CA VAL A 350 -12.62 31.49 -13.70
C VAL A 350 -13.71 32.56 -13.62
N ASP A 351 -14.78 32.42 -14.41
CA ASP A 351 -15.94 33.30 -14.33
C ASP A 351 -16.84 32.95 -13.13
N GLN A 352 -17.36 33.97 -12.43
CA GLN A 352 -18.39 33.77 -11.39
C GLN A 352 -19.70 33.31 -12.05
N ASN A 353 -20.39 32.31 -11.48
CA ASN A 353 -21.67 31.81 -11.99
C ASN A 353 -22.70 31.63 -10.87
N VAL A 354 -23.93 32.11 -11.10
CA VAL A 354 -25.09 31.89 -10.22
C VAL A 354 -26.14 30.99 -10.87
N VAL A 355 -26.84 30.17 -10.09
CA VAL A 355 -27.79 29.17 -10.60
C VAL A 355 -29.24 29.51 -10.19
N ILE A 356 -30.17 29.34 -11.13
CA ILE A 356 -31.62 29.38 -10.91
C ILE A 356 -32.16 27.96 -11.15
N ARG A 357 -32.91 27.42 -10.20
CA ARG A 357 -33.56 26.11 -10.28
C ARG A 357 -35.06 26.28 -10.31
N LEU A 358 -35.70 25.71 -11.32
CA LEU A 358 -37.11 25.84 -11.61
C LEU A 358 -37.77 24.46 -11.69
N LYS A 359 -39.08 24.38 -11.53
CA LYS A 359 -39.89 23.19 -11.82
C LYS A 359 -41.16 23.61 -12.55
N HIS A 360 -41.82 22.70 -13.24
CA HIS A 360 -43.09 22.96 -13.88
C HIS A 360 -44.22 23.11 -12.85
N GLU A 361 -45.05 24.13 -13.00
CA GLU A 361 -46.30 24.26 -12.27
C GLU A 361 -47.36 23.36 -12.92
N THR A 362 -48.31 22.83 -12.12
CA THR A 362 -49.42 22.01 -12.63
C THR A 362 -50.77 22.67 -12.35
N VAL A 363 -51.77 22.29 -13.13
CA VAL A 363 -53.16 22.74 -12.96
C VAL A 363 -54.11 21.55 -13.10
N SER A 364 -55.15 21.49 -12.25
CA SER A 364 -56.13 20.41 -12.26
C SER A 364 -57.52 20.93 -12.67
N VAL A 365 -58.19 20.20 -13.56
CA VAL A 365 -59.53 20.52 -14.07
C VAL A 365 -60.43 19.27 -13.95
N GLU A 366 -61.72 19.46 -13.68
CA GLU A 366 -62.70 18.36 -13.62
C GLU A 366 -63.30 18.05 -15.00
N GLU A 367 -63.37 16.75 -15.33
CA GLU A 367 -64.07 16.21 -16.50
C GLU A 367 -65.31 15.42 -16.05
N THR A 368 -66.40 15.51 -16.82
CA THR A 368 -67.67 14.82 -16.53
C THR A 368 -68.17 14.00 -17.73
N LYS A 369 -68.73 12.82 -17.48
CA LYS A 369 -69.37 11.93 -18.47
C LYS A 369 -70.72 11.44 -17.94
N GLN A 370 -71.77 11.45 -18.75
CA GLN A 370 -73.09 10.90 -18.36
C GLN A 370 -73.38 9.54 -18.99
N VAL A 371 -74.09 8.69 -18.23
CA VAL A 371 -74.54 7.34 -18.62
C VAL A 371 -75.99 7.12 -18.14
N SER A 372 -76.65 6.08 -18.61
CA SER A 372 -78.07 5.81 -18.30
C SER A 372 -78.44 4.33 -18.24
N MET A 373 -79.47 3.99 -17.44
CA MET A 373 -80.21 2.74 -17.52
C MET A 373 -81.63 2.99 -18.04
N THR A 374 -82.00 2.26 -19.09
CA THR A 374 -83.33 2.34 -19.72
C THR A 374 -84.06 1.01 -19.60
N VAL A 375 -85.22 1.00 -18.94
CA VAL A 375 -86.15 -0.14 -18.92
C VAL A 375 -87.17 0.05 -20.02
N ARG A 376 -87.25 -0.90 -20.95
CA ARG A 376 -88.19 -0.90 -22.06
C ARG A 376 -89.27 -1.95 -21.86
N TYR A 377 -90.50 -1.60 -22.18
CA TYR A 377 -91.65 -2.48 -21.99
C TYR A 377 -92.23 -2.91 -23.34
N HIS A 378 -92.69 -4.16 -23.43
CA HIS A 378 -93.20 -4.77 -24.67
C HIS A 378 -94.42 -5.68 -24.41
N GLY A 379 -95.23 -5.95 -25.44
CA GLY A 379 -96.17 -7.09 -25.44
C GLY A 379 -97.60 -6.84 -24.94
N ALA A 380 -97.93 -5.68 -24.38
CA ALA A 380 -99.30 -5.33 -23.95
C ALA A 380 -100.13 -4.57 -25.01
N GLY A 381 -99.76 -4.69 -26.29
CA GLY A 381 -100.41 -3.97 -27.39
C GLY A 381 -100.44 -2.45 -27.14
N GLY A 382 -101.60 -1.81 -27.34
CA GLY A 382 -101.79 -0.37 -27.09
C GLY A 382 -101.71 0.06 -25.61
N GLN A 383 -101.58 -0.87 -24.67
CA GLN A 383 -101.43 -0.60 -23.24
C GLN A 383 -99.98 -0.73 -22.75
N THR A 384 -99.02 -0.94 -23.65
CA THR A 384 -97.59 -1.06 -23.30
C THR A 384 -97.07 0.25 -22.68
N PRO A 385 -96.45 0.23 -21.48
CA PRO A 385 -95.92 1.43 -20.84
C PRO A 385 -94.76 2.07 -21.61
N ALA A 386 -94.53 3.37 -21.40
CA ALA A 386 -93.35 4.05 -21.91
C ALA A 386 -92.08 3.62 -21.16
N ASP A 387 -90.94 3.69 -21.86
CA ASP A 387 -89.64 3.37 -21.28
C ASP A 387 -89.32 4.24 -20.06
N LYS A 388 -88.66 3.63 -19.06
CA LYS A 388 -88.18 4.33 -17.87
C LYS A 388 -86.67 4.51 -17.94
N VAL A 389 -86.21 5.76 -17.93
CA VAL A 389 -84.77 6.10 -17.97
C VAL A 389 -84.31 6.66 -16.63
N GLN A 390 -83.14 6.23 -16.17
CA GLN A 390 -82.39 6.81 -15.06
C GLN A 390 -80.98 7.16 -15.53
N THR A 391 -80.43 8.31 -15.13
CA THR A 391 -79.09 8.78 -15.54
C THR A 391 -78.12 8.83 -14.37
N ALA A 392 -76.83 8.62 -14.60
CA ALA A 392 -75.76 8.81 -13.63
C ALA A 392 -74.61 9.64 -14.25
N THR A 393 -73.91 10.41 -13.44
CA THR A 393 -72.79 11.27 -13.85
C THR A 393 -71.49 10.76 -13.25
N TRP A 394 -70.54 10.46 -14.11
CA TRP A 394 -69.16 10.14 -13.72
C TRP A 394 -68.30 11.40 -13.78
N THR A 395 -67.47 11.60 -12.77
CA THR A 395 -66.51 12.72 -12.66
C THR A 395 -65.10 12.20 -12.44
N ARG A 396 -64.10 12.84 -13.04
CA ARG A 396 -62.68 12.65 -12.72
C ARG A 396 -61.92 13.97 -12.78
N THR A 397 -60.77 14.05 -12.12
CA THR A 397 -59.87 15.19 -12.20
C THR A 397 -58.68 14.86 -13.11
N VAL A 398 -58.37 15.77 -14.04
CA VAL A 398 -57.20 15.70 -14.92
C VAL A 398 -56.22 16.80 -14.51
N THR A 399 -54.99 16.43 -14.22
CA THR A 399 -53.90 17.36 -13.89
C THR A 399 -52.95 17.47 -15.07
N THR A 400 -52.69 18.70 -15.50
CA THR A 400 -51.88 19.03 -16.68
C THR A 400 -50.69 19.90 -16.26
N ASP A 401 -49.57 19.68 -16.92
CA ASP A 401 -48.34 20.46 -16.80
C ASP A 401 -48.49 21.80 -17.54
N LYS A 402 -48.23 22.93 -16.87
CA LYS A 402 -48.44 24.27 -17.47
C LYS A 402 -47.39 24.64 -18.51
N VAL A 403 -46.21 24.03 -18.49
CA VAL A 403 -45.12 24.33 -19.43
C VAL A 403 -45.32 23.55 -20.73
N THR A 404 -45.62 22.26 -20.63
CA THR A 404 -45.74 21.36 -21.79
C THR A 404 -47.18 21.18 -22.29
N GLY A 405 -48.18 21.51 -21.47
CA GLY A 405 -49.59 21.25 -21.76
C GLY A 405 -49.99 19.76 -21.71
N SER A 406 -49.09 18.89 -21.25
CA SER A 406 -49.32 17.43 -21.21
C SER A 406 -50.01 16.98 -19.92
N VAL A 407 -50.83 15.94 -20.00
CA VAL A 407 -51.48 15.35 -18.82
C VAL A 407 -50.44 14.67 -17.94
N VAL A 408 -50.30 15.14 -16.70
CA VAL A 408 -49.41 14.60 -15.66
C VAL A 408 -50.06 13.43 -14.93
N SER A 409 -51.35 13.57 -14.59
CA SER A 409 -52.09 12.52 -13.89
C SER A 409 -53.60 12.66 -14.08
N THR A 410 -54.32 11.55 -13.90
CA THR A 410 -55.78 11.53 -13.86
C THR A 410 -56.25 10.72 -12.66
N THR A 411 -57.30 11.16 -11.98
CA THR A 411 -57.99 10.31 -11.01
C THR A 411 -58.87 9.28 -11.71
N ASP A 412 -59.17 8.18 -11.02
CA ASP A 412 -60.22 7.26 -11.48
C ASP A 412 -61.56 7.97 -11.58
N TRP A 413 -62.39 7.54 -12.52
CA TRP A 413 -63.76 7.99 -12.65
C TRP A 413 -64.58 7.57 -11.43
N ARG A 414 -65.37 8.50 -10.88
CA ARG A 414 -66.31 8.26 -9.78
C ARG A 414 -67.72 8.63 -10.21
N SER A 415 -68.69 7.75 -9.99
CA SER A 415 -70.10 8.06 -10.25
C SER A 415 -70.71 8.79 -9.07
N ASP A 416 -71.65 9.68 -9.36
CA ASP A 416 -72.52 10.37 -8.41
C ASP A 416 -73.45 9.43 -7.61
N LYS A 417 -73.66 8.18 -8.06
CA LYS A 417 -74.41 7.14 -7.35
C LYS A 417 -73.93 5.73 -7.68
N ALA A 418 -74.12 4.81 -6.73
CA ALA A 418 -73.63 3.43 -6.85
C ALA A 418 -74.54 2.54 -7.71
N ASN A 419 -75.86 2.73 -7.63
CA ASN A 419 -76.84 1.91 -8.34
C ASN A 419 -77.94 2.78 -8.95
N TYR A 420 -78.56 2.28 -10.02
CA TYR A 420 -79.88 2.69 -10.48
C TYR A 420 -80.94 2.06 -9.60
N ASP A 421 -82.03 2.77 -9.35
CA ASP A 421 -83.13 2.29 -8.52
C ASP A 421 -83.86 1.14 -9.21
N ALA A 422 -84.37 0.19 -8.43
CA ALA A 422 -85.24 -0.86 -8.95
C ALA A 422 -86.50 -0.25 -9.56
N VAL A 423 -86.93 -0.75 -10.72
CA VAL A 423 -88.08 -0.23 -11.44
C VAL A 423 -89.21 -1.27 -11.42
N PRO A 424 -90.27 -1.05 -10.63
CA PRO A 424 -91.46 -1.89 -10.69
C PRO A 424 -92.12 -1.80 -12.05
N SER A 425 -92.45 -2.96 -12.62
CA SER A 425 -93.19 -3.04 -13.88
C SER A 425 -94.67 -2.71 -13.62
N PRO A 426 -95.28 -1.78 -14.37
CA PRO A 426 -96.68 -1.41 -14.19
C PRO A 426 -97.64 -2.62 -14.26
N VAL A 427 -98.61 -2.70 -13.36
CA VAL A 427 -99.62 -3.77 -13.41
C VAL A 427 -100.66 -3.45 -14.48
N ILE A 428 -100.84 -4.35 -15.44
CA ILE A 428 -101.82 -4.22 -16.52
C ILE A 428 -102.87 -5.33 -16.38
N PRO A 429 -104.14 -5.01 -16.09
CA PRO A 429 -105.20 -6.03 -15.94
C PRO A 429 -105.32 -6.93 -17.19
N GLY A 430 -105.42 -8.24 -16.97
CA GLY A 430 -105.49 -9.23 -18.06
C GLY A 430 -104.14 -9.63 -18.65
N TYR A 431 -103.03 -9.04 -18.19
CA TYR A 431 -101.67 -9.42 -18.56
C TYR A 431 -100.85 -9.84 -17.32
N THR A 432 -100.01 -10.85 -17.49
CA THR A 432 -98.89 -11.15 -16.60
C THR A 432 -97.61 -10.59 -17.19
N VAL A 433 -96.74 -10.03 -16.35
CA VAL A 433 -95.41 -9.56 -16.73
C VAL A 433 -94.36 -10.62 -16.41
N ASP A 434 -93.36 -10.76 -17.28
CA ASP A 434 -92.23 -11.69 -17.08
C ASP A 434 -91.33 -11.26 -15.91
N VAL A 435 -91.12 -9.96 -15.75
CA VAL A 435 -90.31 -9.35 -14.69
C VAL A 435 -91.16 -8.31 -13.96
N ALA A 436 -91.67 -8.67 -12.78
CA ALA A 436 -92.51 -7.77 -11.98
C ALA A 436 -91.77 -6.53 -11.47
N ILE A 437 -90.46 -6.66 -11.21
CA ILE A 437 -89.59 -5.56 -10.79
C ILE A 437 -88.24 -5.77 -11.45
N VAL A 438 -87.81 -4.82 -12.28
CA VAL A 438 -86.43 -4.78 -12.76
C VAL A 438 -85.55 -4.42 -11.55
N PRO A 439 -84.64 -5.30 -11.13
CA PRO A 439 -83.87 -5.08 -9.91
C PRO A 439 -82.98 -3.84 -10.03
N SER A 440 -82.53 -3.34 -8.88
CA SER A 440 -81.49 -2.31 -8.83
C SER A 440 -80.22 -2.83 -9.49
N GLU A 441 -79.61 -2.01 -10.35
CA GLU A 441 -78.41 -2.36 -11.11
C GLU A 441 -77.27 -1.41 -10.76
N VAL A 442 -76.06 -1.95 -10.65
CA VAL A 442 -74.86 -1.15 -10.38
C VAL A 442 -74.63 -0.20 -11.55
N VAL A 443 -74.32 1.07 -11.25
CA VAL A 443 -73.94 2.02 -12.28
C VAL A 443 -72.59 1.62 -12.87
N THR A 444 -72.56 1.41 -14.18
CA THR A 444 -71.32 1.21 -14.95
C THR A 444 -71.03 2.46 -15.80
N GLN A 445 -69.84 2.53 -16.41
CA GLN A 445 -69.50 3.62 -17.34
C GLN A 445 -70.13 3.46 -18.74
N GLU A 446 -71.07 2.55 -18.89
CA GLU A 446 -71.81 2.25 -20.12
C GLU A 446 -73.32 2.40 -19.90
N ASN A 447 -74.06 2.57 -20.99
CA ASN A 447 -75.52 2.61 -20.92
C ASN A 447 -76.08 1.19 -20.79
N ILE A 448 -77.05 0.99 -19.91
CA ILE A 448 -77.70 -0.29 -19.66
C ILE A 448 -79.11 -0.25 -20.25
N VAL A 449 -79.53 -1.33 -20.90
CA VAL A 449 -80.91 -1.50 -21.38
C VAL A 449 -81.48 -2.80 -20.82
N LYS A 450 -82.69 -2.75 -20.29
CA LYS A 450 -83.43 -3.91 -19.76
C LYS A 450 -84.80 -3.98 -20.43
N ASP A 451 -85.21 -5.16 -20.86
CA ASP A 451 -86.49 -5.37 -21.54
C ASP A 451 -87.44 -6.20 -20.66
N VAL A 452 -88.71 -5.78 -20.63
CA VAL A 452 -89.79 -6.40 -19.84
C VAL A 452 -90.98 -6.67 -20.76
N HIS A 453 -91.53 -7.89 -20.71
CA HIS A 453 -92.59 -8.33 -21.62
C HIS A 453 -93.87 -8.74 -20.88
N TYR A 454 -95.01 -8.32 -21.41
CA TYR A 454 -96.34 -8.67 -20.92
C TYR A 454 -96.98 -9.77 -21.80
N THR A 455 -97.69 -10.71 -21.18
CA THR A 455 -98.40 -11.84 -21.83
C THR A 455 -99.81 -11.97 -21.26
N THR A 456 -100.80 -12.38 -22.04
CA THR A 456 -102.23 -12.40 -21.62
C THR A 456 -102.58 -13.56 -20.66
N VAL A 457 -103.47 -13.29 -19.70
CA VAL A 457 -104.00 -14.28 -18.72
C VAL A 457 -105.25 -14.99 -19.28
N PRO A 458 -105.28 -16.33 -19.41
CA PRO A 458 -106.47 -17.05 -19.90
C PRO A 458 -107.59 -17.17 -18.84
N VAL A 459 -108.86 -16.97 -19.24
CA VAL A 459 -110.05 -16.99 -18.36
C VAL A 459 -110.86 -18.30 -18.48
N VAL A 460 -111.21 -18.91 -17.35
CA VAL A 460 -112.17 -20.04 -17.21
C VAL A 460 -113.54 -19.49 -16.74
N PRO A 461 -114.68 -19.79 -17.39
CA PRO A 461 -115.98 -19.17 -17.06
C PRO A 461 -116.80 -19.93 -16.00
N GLU A 462 -117.29 -19.23 -14.95
CA GLU A 462 -118.26 -19.69 -13.94
C GLU A 462 -119.62 -18.97 -14.04
N VAL A 463 -120.69 -19.64 -13.57
CA VAL A 463 -122.12 -19.34 -13.74
C VAL A 463 -122.70 -18.53 -12.56
N PRO A 464 -123.66 -17.58 -12.75
CA PRO A 464 -124.06 -16.62 -11.73
C PRO A 464 -125.34 -17.01 -10.96
N ASN A 465 -125.43 -16.64 -9.67
CA ASN A 465 -126.69 -16.58 -8.91
C ASN A 465 -126.87 -15.23 -8.18
N THR A 466 -128.14 -14.94 -7.93
CA THR A 466 -128.83 -13.66 -7.66
C THR A 466 -128.88 -13.25 -6.15
N PRO A 467 -129.36 -12.01 -5.85
CA PRO A 467 -128.89 -11.16 -4.74
C PRO A 467 -129.82 -11.08 -3.52
N ASP A 468 -129.33 -10.48 -2.42
CA ASP A 468 -130.17 -10.04 -1.29
C ASP A 468 -129.71 -8.73 -0.62
N THR A 469 -130.64 -8.12 0.14
CA THR A 469 -130.68 -6.71 0.61
C THR A 469 -130.47 -6.59 2.16
N PRO A 470 -130.71 -5.47 2.91
CA PRO A 470 -129.74 -4.83 3.83
C PRO A 470 -130.15 -4.68 5.34
N VAL A 471 -129.22 -4.48 6.31
CA VAL A 471 -129.47 -3.89 7.69
C VAL A 471 -128.12 -3.41 8.32
N LYS A 472 -127.83 -2.11 8.62
CA LYS A 472 -128.12 -1.19 9.80
C LYS A 472 -127.15 -1.35 11.03
N PRO A 473 -126.82 -0.26 11.79
CA PRO A 473 -125.47 0.06 12.30
C PRO A 473 -125.37 0.29 13.84
N GLY A 474 -124.17 0.54 14.37
CA GLY A 474 -123.91 0.87 15.78
C GLY A 474 -122.92 2.03 16.03
N ALA A 475 -123.47 3.12 16.58
CA ALA A 475 -122.96 4.23 17.42
C ALA A 475 -121.56 4.87 17.25
N GLN A 476 -121.61 6.21 17.05
CA GLN A 476 -120.61 7.23 17.34
C GLN A 476 -120.71 7.74 18.80
N THR A 477 -119.60 8.27 19.34
CA THR A 477 -119.46 9.37 20.32
C THR A 477 -117.99 9.83 20.23
N THR A 478 -117.54 11.09 20.28
CA THR A 478 -118.05 12.44 20.65
C THR A 478 -117.19 13.54 19.97
N PRO A 479 -117.65 14.82 19.86
CA PRO A 479 -117.03 15.89 19.04
C PRO A 479 -116.54 17.15 19.82
N PHE A 480 -115.97 18.11 19.05
CA PHE A 480 -115.68 19.56 19.29
C PHE A 480 -114.25 19.92 19.79
N THR A 481 -113.51 20.94 19.31
CA THR A 481 -113.82 22.28 18.71
C THR A 481 -112.65 22.79 17.82
N PRO A 482 -112.87 23.69 16.82
CA PRO A 482 -111.85 24.17 15.87
C PRO A 482 -111.31 25.59 16.15
N GLU A 483 -110.18 25.97 15.52
CA GLU A 483 -109.82 27.37 15.24
C GLU A 483 -109.25 27.53 13.81
N HIS A 484 -109.53 28.71 13.23
CA HIS A 484 -109.54 29.07 11.79
C HIS A 484 -108.42 30.11 11.47
N PRO A 485 -108.31 30.75 10.28
CA PRO A 485 -107.10 30.79 9.44
C PRO A 485 -106.43 32.18 9.39
N ALA A 486 -105.39 32.35 8.56
CA ALA A 486 -105.13 33.64 7.91
C ALA A 486 -104.38 33.49 6.57
N HIS A 487 -105.04 33.94 5.49
CA HIS A 487 -104.42 34.32 4.22
C HIS A 487 -104.48 35.84 4.10
N THR A 488 -103.42 36.50 3.62
CA THR A 488 -103.51 37.80 2.92
C THR A 488 -102.38 37.99 1.90
N LEU A 489 -102.77 38.32 0.66
CA LEU A 489 -102.08 39.02 -0.44
C LEU A 489 -102.90 40.32 -0.71
N PRO A 490 -102.39 41.44 -1.28
CA PRO A 490 -102.14 41.63 -2.74
C PRO A 490 -100.91 42.56 -3.11
N ARG A 491 -100.26 42.46 -4.30
CA ARG A 491 -100.43 43.16 -5.63
C ARG A 491 -100.25 44.71 -5.56
N THR A 492 -99.55 45.48 -6.42
CA THR A 492 -99.33 45.66 -7.91
C THR A 492 -98.16 46.67 -8.13
N GLY A 493 -97.46 46.87 -9.27
CA GLY A 493 -97.60 46.49 -10.68
C GLY A 493 -96.54 47.12 -11.64
N GLU A 494 -96.46 46.55 -12.86
CA GLU A 494 -96.25 47.19 -14.22
C GLU A 494 -94.90 47.84 -14.62
N SER A 495 -94.34 47.78 -15.87
CA SER A 495 -94.68 47.19 -17.18
C SER A 495 -93.49 47.33 -18.20
N GLN A 496 -93.39 46.44 -19.23
CA GLN A 496 -92.93 46.64 -20.65
C GLN A 496 -91.41 46.87 -20.98
N VAL A 497 -90.70 46.37 -22.03
CA VAL A 497 -90.81 45.53 -23.27
C VAL A 497 -89.37 45.07 -23.62
N GLY A 498 -89.03 43.84 -24.04
CA GLY A 498 -89.05 43.31 -25.42
C GLY A 498 -87.97 42.21 -25.57
N SER A 499 -88.32 40.98 -25.94
CA SER A 499 -88.45 40.40 -27.30
C SER A 499 -87.13 39.94 -27.94
N SER A 500 -86.95 38.61 -27.99
CA SER A 500 -86.46 37.77 -29.13
C SER A 500 -85.85 36.46 -28.59
N LEU A 501 -86.61 35.35 -28.52
CA LEU A 501 -86.61 34.18 -29.45
C LEU A 501 -85.22 33.50 -29.64
N VAL A 502 -84.96 32.31 -29.03
CA VAL A 502 -85.13 30.91 -29.56
C VAL A 502 -84.23 30.64 -30.78
N THR A 503 -83.27 29.70 -30.78
CA THR A 503 -83.49 28.27 -31.04
C THR A 503 -82.37 27.32 -30.56
N LEU A 504 -82.83 26.21 -29.98
CA LEU A 504 -82.28 24.86 -29.91
C LEU A 504 -81.76 24.33 -31.28
N THR A 505 -80.59 23.66 -31.32
CA THR A 505 -80.38 22.35 -31.97
C THR A 505 -78.91 21.89 -31.86
N GLY A 506 -78.71 20.70 -31.29
CA GLY A 506 -77.54 19.87 -31.60
C GLY A 506 -77.83 18.98 -32.81
N LEU A 507 -76.77 18.52 -33.48
CA LEU A 507 -76.72 17.24 -34.19
C LEU A 507 -75.25 16.93 -34.50
N GLY A 508 -74.76 15.78 -34.04
CA GLY A 508 -73.48 15.22 -34.46
C GLY A 508 -73.61 14.40 -35.75
N LEU A 509 -72.47 14.12 -36.39
CA LEU A 509 -72.00 12.79 -36.82
C LEU A 509 -70.92 12.88 -37.91
N LEU A 510 -69.82 12.16 -37.65
CA LEU A 510 -69.01 11.31 -38.55
C LEU A 510 -68.84 11.71 -40.02
N LEU A 511 -67.58 11.77 -40.48
CA LEU A 511 -67.10 11.10 -41.70
C LEU A 511 -65.57 11.00 -41.70
N SER A 512 -65.08 9.76 -41.68
CA SER A 512 -63.72 9.33 -42.01
C SER A 512 -63.45 9.48 -43.52
N VAL A 513 -62.30 10.03 -43.91
CA VAL A 513 -61.72 9.82 -45.25
C VAL A 513 -60.19 9.71 -45.17
N LEU A 514 -59.68 8.67 -45.84
CA LEU A 514 -58.28 8.33 -46.12
C LEU A 514 -57.46 9.51 -46.67
N GLY A 515 -56.15 9.49 -46.34
CA GLY A 515 -55.13 10.24 -47.06
C GLY A 515 -53.73 9.69 -46.77
N LEU A 516 -53.32 8.68 -47.55
CA LEU A 516 -51.91 8.31 -47.72
C LEU A 516 -51.15 9.46 -48.38
N ALA A 517 -49.99 9.83 -47.83
CA ALA A 517 -48.85 10.32 -48.60
C ALA A 517 -47.56 10.02 -47.82
N GLY A 518 -46.73 9.13 -48.35
CA GLY A 518 -45.42 8.82 -47.80
C GLY A 518 -44.37 9.84 -48.22
N HIS A 519 -43.25 9.88 -47.49
CA HIS A 519 -41.94 10.12 -48.10
C HIS A 519 -40.81 9.59 -47.23
N GLN A 520 -40.06 8.67 -47.84
CA GLN A 520 -38.61 8.45 -47.75
C GLN A 520 -37.92 8.42 -46.38
N LYS A 521 -37.48 7.21 -46.01
CA LYS A 521 -36.24 6.99 -45.28
C LYS A 521 -35.24 6.38 -46.27
N LYS A 522 -34.11 7.06 -46.47
CA LYS A 522 -32.90 6.55 -47.13
C LYS A 522 -31.81 6.42 -46.07
N GLU A 523 -30.93 5.46 -46.33
CA GLU A 523 -29.91 4.83 -45.50
C GLU A 523 -28.73 5.71 -45.07
N ASP A 524 -28.04 5.20 -44.04
CA ASP A 524 -26.61 5.24 -43.69
C ASP A 524 -25.88 6.58 -43.48
N GLU A 525 -25.42 6.80 -42.24
CA GLU A 525 -24.01 6.64 -41.83
C GLU A 525 -23.88 6.41 -40.31
#